data_AF-A0AAD9Q441-F1
#
_entry.id   AF-A0AAD9Q441-F1
#
_cell.length_a   1.000
_cell.length_b   1.000
_cell.length_c   1.000
_cell.angle_alpha   90.00
_cell.angle_beta   90.00
_cell.angle_gamma   90.00
#
_symmetry.space_group_name_H-M   'P 1'
#
loop_
_entity.id
_entity.type
_entity.pdbx_description
1 polymer ?
#
loop_
_entity_poly.entity_id
_entity_poly.type
_entity_poly.pdbx_seq_one_letter_code
_entity_poly.pdbx_strand_id
1 'polypeptide(L)'
;MTAAANARKDKENVSFFTAFGDRIITFKEPMPNKVLKGYVINRERVPNEGSCRVNCYLNPDCVSINMGPLTEGELTCELNAASSGNEYSRLEHQESHTYLEIEQNPCSSSPCLNGGTCQAGFTRNGFRCKCSFGSFGNQCETVAKSCSHLKELNPGTESGNYIIDPDGHGALLPFNVTCNMTDKNGVGVTVISHDSENRTLVDGCDPAGCYSRDIHYIGASLSQLASLTDVSSHCEQFIKYECFHSRLIFWTVYRFGLWVSRDSKNMTYWGGASPDSKECACGRRESCVGGQRCNCDQNDEEWREDSGLLTDKSNLPVRELRFGDVDSFDGHDEKGYHTLGKFKCYGPGDDEIGST
;
A
#
# COMPACT_ATOMS: atom_id res chain seq x y z
N MET A 1 55.65 54.17 -26.19
CA MET A 1 55.46 53.53 -24.86
C MET A 1 53.95 53.48 -24.61
N THR A 2 53.25 52.44 -25.08
CA THR A 2 52.84 51.21 -24.36
C THR A 2 51.89 51.43 -23.18
N ALA A 3 50.63 51.00 -23.37
CA ALA A 3 49.74 50.22 -22.46
C ALA A 3 48.28 50.39 -22.97
N ALA A 4 47.59 49.45 -23.61
CA ALA A 4 47.17 48.08 -23.25
C ALA A 4 46.07 47.97 -22.16
N ALA A 5 44.88 47.58 -22.63
CA ALA A 5 43.84 46.70 -22.03
C ALA A 5 43.16 47.04 -20.69
N ASN A 6 41.82 47.09 -20.67
CA ASN A 6 40.97 45.93 -20.35
C ASN A 6 39.47 46.30 -20.31
N ALA A 7 38.66 45.65 -21.16
CA ALA A 7 37.22 45.64 -21.05
C ALA A 7 36.80 44.42 -20.21
N ARG A 8 36.15 44.65 -19.06
CA ARG A 8 35.49 43.60 -18.27
C ARG A 8 34.30 43.07 -19.04
N LYS A 9 34.26 41.74 -19.24
CA LYS A 9 33.06 40.98 -19.60
C LYS A 9 32.26 40.76 -18.32
N ASP A 10 31.12 41.43 -18.18
CA ASP A 10 30.10 41.03 -17.23
C ASP A 10 29.34 39.83 -17.81
N LYS A 11 29.41 38.70 -17.09
CA LYS A 11 28.56 37.53 -17.34
C LYS A 11 27.19 37.85 -16.74
N GLU A 12 26.21 38.16 -17.58
CA GLU A 12 24.82 38.22 -17.15
C GLU A 12 24.30 36.81 -16.86
N ASN A 13 24.21 36.48 -15.57
CA ASN A 13 23.43 35.37 -15.06
C ASN A 13 21.96 35.81 -15.05
N VAL A 14 21.19 35.41 -16.07
CA VAL A 14 19.74 35.60 -16.05
C VAL A 14 19.11 34.38 -15.37
N SER A 15 18.90 34.48 -14.06
CA SER A 15 18.15 33.51 -13.26
C SER A 15 16.66 33.80 -13.37
N PHE A 16 15.93 33.01 -14.17
CA PHE A 16 14.47 32.99 -14.15
C PHE A 16 14.00 32.08 -13.01
N PHE A 17 13.53 32.69 -11.92
CA PHE A 17 12.91 31.97 -10.81
C PHE A 17 11.56 31.38 -11.23
N THR A 18 11.43 30.06 -11.23
CA THR A 18 10.12 29.38 -11.26
C THR A 18 9.99 28.46 -10.06
N ALA A 19 8.76 28.28 -9.57
CA ALA A 19 8.41 27.68 -8.27
C ALA A 19 8.68 26.17 -8.13
N PHE A 20 9.50 25.57 -9.01
CA PHE A 20 10.03 24.23 -8.87
C PHE A 20 11.54 24.38 -8.77
N GLY A 21 12.10 24.15 -7.57
CA GLY A 21 13.51 24.43 -7.27
C GLY A 21 14.45 24.09 -8.44
N ASP A 22 15.21 25.10 -8.88
CA ASP A 22 16.00 25.06 -10.10
C ASP A 22 16.85 23.79 -10.16
N ARG A 23 16.67 23.00 -11.22
CA ARG A 23 17.53 21.85 -11.49
C ARG A 23 18.88 22.39 -11.96
N ILE A 24 19.99 21.94 -11.39
CA ILE A 24 21.33 22.36 -11.78
C ILE A 24 22.15 21.10 -12.07
N ILE A 25 22.54 20.92 -13.32
CA ILE A 25 23.41 19.83 -13.76
C ILE A 25 24.53 20.40 -14.65
N THR A 26 25.72 19.83 -14.56
CA THR A 26 26.90 20.22 -15.35
C THR A 26 27.49 18.96 -15.94
N PHE A 27 27.76 18.96 -17.25
CA PHE A 27 28.34 17.80 -17.95
C PHE A 27 29.86 17.84 -17.92
N LYS A 28 30.47 16.67 -17.78
CA LYS A 28 31.90 16.42 -18.00
C LYS A 28 32.26 16.60 -19.47
N GLU A 29 33.56 16.56 -19.74
CA GLU A 29 34.10 16.52 -21.09
C GLU A 29 33.55 15.31 -21.89
N PRO A 30 33.23 15.49 -23.19
CA PRO A 30 32.70 14.42 -24.02
C PRO A 30 33.72 13.30 -24.24
N MET A 31 33.25 12.05 -24.20
CA MET A 31 34.07 10.87 -24.46
C MET A 31 33.73 10.29 -25.85
N PRO A 32 34.60 10.47 -26.86
CA PRO A 32 34.35 9.99 -28.21
C PRO A 32 34.46 8.47 -28.31
N ASN A 33 33.76 7.92 -29.29
CA ASN A 33 33.63 6.50 -29.58
C ASN A 33 33.14 5.65 -28.39
N LYS A 34 32.30 6.23 -27.53
CA LYS A 34 31.76 5.58 -26.33
C LYS A 34 30.25 5.73 -26.27
N VAL A 35 29.62 4.71 -25.67
CA VAL A 35 28.17 4.65 -25.46
C VAL A 35 27.86 3.93 -24.15
N LEU A 36 26.77 4.30 -23.50
CA LEU A 36 26.17 3.56 -22.40
C LEU A 36 24.91 2.85 -22.88
N LYS A 37 24.87 1.51 -22.84
CA LYS A 37 23.72 0.71 -23.28
C LYS A 37 22.90 0.20 -22.09
N GLY A 38 21.62 -0.05 -22.33
CA GLY A 38 20.70 -0.62 -21.33
C GLY A 38 20.07 0.38 -20.36
N TYR A 39 20.44 1.67 -20.44
CA TYR A 39 19.96 2.73 -19.55
C TYR A 39 19.21 3.86 -20.28
N VAL A 40 18.95 3.69 -21.59
CA VAL A 40 18.27 4.68 -22.43
C VAL A 40 16.80 4.81 -22.01
N ILE A 41 16.40 6.01 -21.62
CA ILE A 41 15.02 6.34 -21.22
C ILE A 41 14.26 7.10 -22.30
N ASN A 42 14.96 7.79 -23.20
CA ASN A 42 14.34 8.48 -24.33
C ASN A 42 15.33 8.58 -25.50
N ARG A 43 14.82 8.63 -26.73
CA ARG A 43 15.61 8.80 -27.95
C ARG A 43 14.95 9.84 -28.84
N GLU A 44 15.72 10.84 -29.27
CA GLU A 44 15.25 11.94 -30.10
C GLU A 44 16.26 12.28 -31.19
N ARG A 45 15.82 12.99 -32.24
CA ARG A 45 16.72 13.63 -33.20
C ARG A 45 16.83 15.10 -32.89
N VAL A 46 18.06 15.61 -32.85
CA VAL A 46 18.35 16.98 -32.43
C VAL A 46 19.34 17.66 -33.39
N PRO A 47 19.27 18.98 -33.56
CA PRO A 47 20.13 19.69 -34.51
C PRO A 47 21.58 19.82 -34.03
N ASN A 48 21.83 19.74 -32.72
CA ASN A 48 23.16 19.87 -32.12
C ASN A 48 23.21 19.27 -30.71
N GLU A 49 24.42 19.14 -30.16
CA GLU A 49 24.66 18.63 -28.81
C GLU A 49 23.98 19.47 -27.72
N GLY A 50 23.94 20.80 -27.87
CA GLY A 50 23.29 21.70 -26.92
C GLY A 50 21.81 21.40 -26.73
N SER A 51 21.10 21.10 -27.82
CA SER A 51 19.71 20.64 -27.77
C SER A 51 19.56 19.33 -26.99
N CYS A 52 20.46 18.35 -27.18
CA CYS A 52 20.41 17.11 -26.40
C CYS A 52 20.65 17.35 -24.90
N ARG A 53 21.60 18.23 -24.56
CA ARG A 53 21.86 18.64 -23.17
C ARG A 53 20.62 19.30 -22.53
N VAL A 54 19.92 20.15 -23.28
CA VAL A 54 18.64 20.75 -22.83
C VAL A 54 17.57 19.68 -22.64
N ASN A 55 17.45 18.70 -23.54
CA ASN A 55 16.47 17.62 -23.39
C ASN A 55 16.77 16.77 -22.14
N CYS A 56 18.05 16.52 -21.85
CA CYS A 56 18.46 15.89 -20.60
C CYS A 56 18.14 16.75 -19.37
N TYR A 57 18.34 18.07 -19.44
CA TYR A 57 17.95 19.01 -18.38
C TYR A 57 16.44 19.00 -18.11
N LEU A 58 15.62 18.91 -19.15
CA LEU A 58 14.16 18.88 -19.03
C LEU A 58 13.64 17.52 -18.54
N ASN A 59 14.36 16.43 -18.80
CA ASN A 59 14.02 15.10 -18.29
C ASN A 59 14.70 14.84 -16.93
N PRO A 60 13.97 14.89 -15.79
CA PRO A 60 14.55 14.85 -14.45
C PRO A 60 15.27 13.52 -14.11
N ASP A 61 15.00 12.45 -14.85
CA ASP A 61 15.64 11.15 -14.66
C ASP A 61 16.95 11.02 -15.47
N CYS A 62 17.21 11.93 -16.40
CA CYS A 62 18.43 11.90 -17.22
C CYS A 62 19.67 12.38 -16.45
N VAL A 63 20.75 11.59 -16.49
CA VAL A 63 22.06 11.92 -15.88
C VAL A 63 23.24 11.76 -16.84
N SER A 64 23.02 11.20 -18.03
CA SER A 64 24.01 11.12 -19.10
C SER A 64 23.31 11.02 -20.47
N ILE A 65 24.05 11.27 -21.55
CA ILE A 65 23.56 11.22 -22.92
C ILE A 65 24.50 10.42 -23.82
N ASN A 66 23.95 9.66 -24.76
CA ASN A 66 24.68 9.17 -25.92
C ASN A 66 24.33 10.04 -27.12
N MET A 67 25.33 10.66 -27.73
CA MET A 67 25.22 11.34 -29.01
C MET A 67 25.63 10.36 -30.11
N GLY A 68 24.74 10.10 -31.05
CA GLY A 68 25.01 9.29 -32.22
C GLY A 68 25.50 10.11 -33.42
N PRO A 69 25.69 9.45 -34.58
CA PRO A 69 26.19 10.08 -35.79
C PRO A 69 25.18 11.09 -36.36
N LEU A 70 25.70 11.99 -37.21
CA LEU A 70 24.89 12.92 -38.00
C LEU A 70 24.23 12.16 -39.15
N THR A 71 22.91 12.04 -39.10
CA THR A 71 22.09 11.40 -40.13
C THR A 71 21.06 12.40 -40.63
N GLU A 72 21.03 12.67 -41.94
CA GLU A 72 20.06 13.59 -42.55
C GLU A 72 20.07 15.02 -41.95
N GLY A 73 21.24 15.46 -41.46
CA GLY A 73 21.41 16.79 -40.86
C GLY A 73 21.02 16.88 -39.38
N GLU A 74 20.64 15.77 -38.75
CA GLU A 74 20.32 15.70 -37.31
C GLU A 74 21.21 14.68 -36.59
N LEU A 75 21.50 14.93 -35.32
CA LEU A 75 22.19 13.99 -34.44
C LEU A 75 21.16 13.14 -33.72
N THR A 76 21.48 11.85 -33.53
CA THR A 76 20.71 11.01 -32.60
C THR A 76 21.11 11.37 -31.17
N CYS A 77 20.13 11.64 -30.30
CA CYS A 77 20.30 11.94 -28.89
C CYS A 77 19.57 10.86 -28.07
N GLU A 78 20.31 10.11 -27.27
CA GLU A 78 19.75 9.17 -26.30
C GLU A 78 19.97 9.71 -24.90
N LEU A 79 18.89 9.84 -24.12
CA LEU A 79 18.95 10.23 -22.71
C LEU A 79 19.06 8.97 -21.85
N ASN A 80 19.94 8.96 -20.85
CA ASN A 80 20.18 7.81 -20.00
C ASN A 80 19.91 8.11 -18.52
N ALA A 81 19.33 7.14 -17.81
CA ALA A 81 19.05 7.22 -16.37
C ALA A 81 20.22 6.81 -15.47
N ALA A 82 21.39 6.49 -16.04
CA ALA A 82 22.57 6.11 -15.28
C ALA A 82 23.83 6.77 -15.83
N SER A 83 24.85 6.87 -14.97
CA SER A 83 26.22 7.23 -15.35
C SER A 83 27.08 5.98 -15.56
N SER A 84 28.30 6.20 -16.03
CA SER A 84 29.25 5.16 -16.45
C SER A 84 29.77 4.27 -15.32
N GLY A 85 29.46 4.58 -14.05
CA GLY A 85 29.93 3.86 -12.87
C GLY A 85 31.37 4.21 -12.49
N ASN A 86 31.97 3.43 -11.60
CA ASN A 86 33.37 3.61 -11.23
C ASN A 86 34.28 3.30 -12.43
N GLU A 87 35.22 4.21 -12.68
CA GLU A 87 36.25 4.13 -13.75
C GLU A 87 35.70 3.78 -15.14
N TYR A 88 34.51 4.28 -15.49
CA TYR A 88 33.90 4.08 -16.82
C TYR A 88 33.60 2.61 -17.20
N SER A 89 33.53 1.73 -16.20
CA SER A 89 33.37 0.28 -16.38
C SER A 89 32.15 -0.14 -17.20
N ARG A 90 31.10 0.70 -17.29
CA ARG A 90 29.87 0.40 -18.04
C ARG A 90 29.88 0.88 -19.50
N LEU A 91 30.93 1.58 -19.94
CA LEU A 91 30.96 2.14 -21.30
C LEU A 91 31.45 1.14 -22.34
N GLU A 92 30.71 1.03 -23.42
CA GLU A 92 31.09 0.24 -24.58
C GLU A 92 31.70 1.12 -25.68
N HIS A 93 32.58 0.53 -26.50
CA HIS A 93 33.09 1.21 -27.69
C HIS A 93 32.04 1.20 -28.81
N GLN A 94 31.79 2.36 -29.40
CA GLN A 94 30.90 2.49 -30.55
C GLN A 94 31.36 3.65 -31.43
N GLU A 95 31.78 3.36 -32.67
CA GLU A 95 32.28 4.40 -33.58
C GLU A 95 31.23 5.47 -33.86
N SER A 96 31.70 6.71 -34.04
CA SER A 96 30.85 7.88 -34.34
C SER A 96 29.78 8.17 -33.29
N HIS A 97 29.97 7.67 -32.07
CA HIS A 97 29.16 8.02 -30.91
C HIS A 97 30.00 8.76 -29.88
N THR A 98 29.38 9.68 -29.15
CA THR A 98 30.03 10.43 -28.07
C THR A 98 29.17 10.33 -26.83
N TYR A 99 29.77 9.89 -25.73
CA TYR A 99 29.08 9.82 -24.43
C TYR A 99 29.40 11.05 -23.59
N LEU A 100 28.39 11.60 -22.91
CA LEU A 100 28.55 12.69 -21.96
C LEU A 100 27.75 12.39 -20.69
N GLU A 101 28.34 12.60 -19.52
CA GLU A 101 27.64 12.45 -18.22
C GLU A 101 27.81 13.68 -17.33
N ILE A 102 26.96 13.81 -16.33
CA ILE A 102 27.07 14.89 -15.34
C ILE A 102 28.31 14.72 -14.43
N GLU A 103 28.90 15.83 -14.00
CA GLU A 103 30.10 15.88 -13.16
C GLU A 103 29.87 15.22 -11.80
N GLN A 104 28.77 15.58 -11.14
CA GLN A 104 28.35 15.05 -9.86
C GLN A 104 27.00 14.38 -10.05
N ASN A 105 26.96 13.05 -9.94
CA ASN A 105 25.71 12.29 -9.91
C ASN A 105 25.48 11.71 -8.50
N PRO A 106 24.82 12.46 -7.59
CA PRO A 106 24.49 11.98 -6.25
C PRO A 106 23.60 10.72 -6.26
N CYS A 107 22.89 10.44 -7.35
CA CYS A 107 22.07 9.24 -7.47
C CYS A 107 22.88 7.96 -7.64
N SER A 108 24.19 8.04 -7.90
CA SER A 108 25.05 6.86 -8.06
C SER A 108 25.20 6.03 -6.78
N SER A 109 25.02 6.65 -5.61
CA SER A 109 25.04 5.96 -4.30
C SER A 109 23.67 5.43 -3.87
N SER A 110 22.66 5.50 -4.74
CA SER A 110 21.28 5.08 -4.46
C SER A 110 20.71 5.66 -3.15
N PRO A 111 20.67 7.00 -2.98
CA PRO A 111 20.27 7.63 -1.72
C PRO A 111 18.77 7.52 -1.41
N CYS A 112 17.93 7.16 -2.38
CA CYS A 112 16.50 7.00 -2.16
C CYS A 112 16.19 5.58 -1.69
N LEU A 113 15.56 5.47 -0.52
CA LEU A 113 15.14 4.22 0.12
C LEU A 113 13.77 3.77 -0.41
N ASN A 114 13.35 2.58 0.00
CA ASN A 114 12.00 2.05 -0.22
C ASN A 114 11.51 2.11 -1.68
N GLY A 115 12.43 1.90 -2.64
CA GLY A 115 12.14 1.89 -4.07
C GLY A 115 11.99 3.26 -4.73
N GLY A 116 12.28 4.36 -4.02
CA GLY A 116 12.17 5.71 -4.55
C GLY A 116 13.12 5.99 -5.72
N THR A 117 12.66 6.82 -6.67
CA THR A 117 13.46 7.25 -7.84
C THR A 117 14.28 8.48 -7.50
N CYS A 118 15.60 8.41 -7.70
CA CYS A 118 16.50 9.54 -7.51
C CYS A 118 16.59 10.43 -8.75
N GLN A 119 16.44 11.74 -8.57
CA GLN A 119 16.56 12.74 -9.64
C GLN A 119 17.67 13.75 -9.30
N ALA A 120 18.71 13.80 -10.13
CA ALA A 120 19.88 14.64 -9.90
C ALA A 120 19.63 16.11 -10.29
N GLY A 121 20.36 17.00 -9.62
CA GLY A 121 20.38 18.44 -9.84
C GLY A 121 19.34 19.23 -9.05
N PHE A 122 18.54 18.60 -8.19
CA PHE A 122 17.51 19.30 -7.43
C PHE A 122 17.96 19.58 -5.99
N THR A 123 17.34 20.60 -5.36
CA THR A 123 17.57 20.99 -3.96
C THR A 123 19.03 21.38 -3.65
N ARG A 124 19.33 21.73 -2.39
CA ARG A 124 20.70 22.02 -1.96
C ARG A 124 21.57 20.77 -1.85
N ASN A 125 20.96 19.58 -1.83
CA ASN A 125 21.67 18.30 -1.73
C ASN A 125 22.11 17.77 -3.10
N GLY A 126 21.77 18.46 -4.19
CA GLY A 126 22.11 18.03 -5.56
C GLY A 126 21.25 16.88 -6.08
N PHE A 127 20.26 16.40 -5.33
CA PHE A 127 19.24 15.47 -5.78
C PHE A 127 17.91 15.68 -5.04
N ARG A 128 16.85 15.04 -5.55
CA ARG A 128 15.60 14.80 -4.83
C ARG A 128 15.15 13.37 -5.05
N CYS A 129 14.43 12.80 -4.08
CA CYS A 129 13.77 11.52 -4.24
C CYS A 129 12.30 11.68 -4.62
N LYS A 130 11.85 10.86 -5.58
CA LYS A 130 10.44 10.62 -5.90
C LYS A 130 10.06 9.31 -5.23
N CYS A 131 9.42 9.41 -4.08
CA CYS A 131 9.07 8.26 -3.27
C CYS A 131 7.99 7.40 -3.91
N SER A 132 8.14 6.08 -3.79
CA SER A 132 7.12 5.12 -4.17
C SER A 132 5.90 5.23 -3.25
N PHE A 133 4.74 4.78 -3.72
CA PHE A 133 3.47 4.90 -3.01
C PHE A 133 3.55 4.33 -1.59
N GLY A 134 3.27 5.19 -0.59
CA GLY A 134 3.32 4.83 0.82
C GLY A 134 4.62 5.19 1.54
N SER A 135 5.64 5.69 0.83
CA SER A 135 6.90 6.20 1.41
C SER A 135 7.03 7.71 1.31
N PHE A 136 7.71 8.30 2.29
CA PHE A 136 7.82 9.73 2.57
C PHE A 136 9.19 10.09 3.11
N GLY A 137 9.49 11.39 3.15
CA GLY A 137 10.77 11.92 3.57
C GLY A 137 11.64 12.35 2.38
N ASN A 138 12.78 12.97 2.67
CA ASN A 138 13.67 13.50 1.63
C ASN A 138 14.38 12.38 0.87
N GLN A 139 14.54 11.23 1.51
CA GLN A 139 15.16 10.01 1.00
C GLN A 139 14.17 8.84 0.98
N CYS A 140 12.87 9.08 1.14
CA CYS A 140 11.85 8.03 1.20
C CYS A 140 12.06 7.05 2.37
N GLU A 141 12.67 7.53 3.46
CA GLU A 141 13.03 6.79 4.66
C GLU A 141 11.83 6.39 5.51
N THR A 142 10.72 7.11 5.41
CA THR A 142 9.51 6.88 6.22
C THR A 142 8.49 6.11 5.41
N VAL A 143 7.95 5.00 5.93
CA VAL A 143 6.78 4.32 5.36
C VAL A 143 5.57 4.62 6.24
N ALA A 144 4.41 4.91 5.63
CA ALA A 144 3.20 5.18 6.38
C ALA A 144 2.74 3.94 7.15
N LYS A 145 2.39 4.11 8.43
CA LYS A 145 1.95 3.00 9.29
C LYS A 145 0.57 2.44 8.93
N SER A 146 -0.30 3.28 8.37
CA SER A 146 -1.67 2.93 7.98
C SER A 146 -2.15 3.86 6.88
N CYS A 147 -3.29 3.54 6.27
CA CYS A 147 -3.92 4.46 5.31
C CYS A 147 -4.37 5.79 5.94
N SER A 148 -4.62 5.81 7.26
CA SER A 148 -4.97 7.05 7.96
C SER A 148 -3.76 7.94 8.16
N HIS A 149 -2.64 7.38 8.63
CA HIS A 149 -1.38 8.11 8.71
C HIS A 149 -0.92 8.58 7.31
N LEU A 150 -1.10 7.75 6.28
CA LEU A 150 -0.84 8.14 4.89
C LEU A 150 -1.64 9.39 4.47
N LYS A 151 -2.93 9.43 4.83
CA LYS A 151 -3.83 10.56 4.52
C LYS A 151 -3.46 11.83 5.29
N GLU A 152 -2.95 11.69 6.50
CA GLU A 152 -2.44 12.80 7.31
C GLU A 152 -1.16 13.40 6.71
N LEU A 153 -0.21 12.55 6.31
CA LEU A 153 1.03 12.98 5.66
C LEU A 153 0.79 13.67 4.31
N ASN A 154 -0.21 13.21 3.56
CA ASN A 154 -0.60 13.79 2.29
C ASN A 154 -2.13 13.83 2.14
N PRO A 155 -2.77 14.96 2.52
CA PRO A 155 -4.22 15.11 2.41
C PRO A 155 -4.78 14.91 0.99
N GLY A 156 -3.95 15.12 -0.04
CA GLY A 156 -4.31 14.92 -1.45
C GLY A 156 -4.30 13.46 -1.92
N THR A 157 -3.95 12.50 -1.07
CA THR A 157 -3.88 11.08 -1.46
C THR A 157 -5.25 10.53 -1.84
N GLU A 158 -5.30 9.84 -3.00
CA GLU A 158 -6.49 9.20 -3.56
C GLU A 158 -6.60 7.72 -3.15
N SER A 159 -7.77 7.12 -3.31
CA SER A 159 -7.98 5.69 -3.07
C SER A 159 -7.15 4.84 -4.03
N GLY A 160 -6.61 3.72 -3.56
CA GLY A 160 -5.72 2.88 -4.36
C GLY A 160 -4.96 1.87 -3.53
N ASN A 161 -3.97 1.23 -4.14
CA ASN A 161 -3.10 0.27 -3.45
C ASN A 161 -1.82 0.96 -2.99
N TYR A 162 -1.44 0.73 -1.75
CA TYR A 162 -0.28 1.34 -1.10
C TYR A 162 0.47 0.31 -0.27
N ILE A 163 1.76 0.57 -0.03
CA ILE A 163 2.53 -0.15 0.97
C ILE A 163 2.39 0.59 2.30
N ILE A 164 2.10 -0.16 3.36
CA ILE A 164 2.14 0.35 4.73
C ILE A 164 3.07 -0.50 5.59
N ASP A 165 3.54 0.09 6.68
CA ASP A 165 4.43 -0.52 7.65
C ASP A 165 4.00 -0.17 9.09
N PRO A 166 3.00 -0.89 9.65
CA PRO A 166 2.45 -0.57 10.96
C PRO A 166 3.44 -0.66 12.12
N ASP A 167 4.36 -1.62 12.11
CA ASP A 167 5.39 -1.78 13.16
C ASP A 167 6.67 -0.97 12.88
N GLY A 168 6.83 -0.42 11.67
CA GLY A 168 7.92 0.48 11.32
C GLY A 168 9.27 -0.21 11.35
N HIS A 169 10.16 0.19 12.26
CA HIS A 169 11.47 -0.47 12.42
C HIS A 169 11.39 -1.82 13.16
N GLY A 170 10.21 -2.42 13.23
CA GLY A 170 9.95 -3.71 13.84
C GLY A 170 10.50 -4.87 13.03
N ALA A 171 10.05 -6.08 13.38
CA ALA A 171 10.53 -7.30 12.75
C ALA A 171 9.72 -7.72 11.52
N LEU A 172 8.55 -7.10 11.30
CA LEU A 172 7.69 -7.42 10.18
C LEU A 172 8.08 -6.58 8.97
N LEU A 173 7.86 -7.14 7.78
CA LEU A 173 8.08 -6.42 6.54
C LEU A 173 6.86 -5.54 6.22
N PRO A 174 7.06 -4.41 5.52
CA PRO A 174 5.97 -3.66 4.92
C PRO A 174 5.11 -4.53 3.99
N PHE A 175 3.82 -4.22 3.87
CA PHE A 175 2.90 -5.01 3.06
C PHE A 175 1.89 -4.15 2.30
N ASN A 176 1.33 -4.74 1.22
CA ASN A 176 0.38 -4.08 0.34
C ASN A 176 -1.03 -4.09 0.93
N VAL A 177 -1.71 -2.96 0.84
CA VAL A 177 -3.10 -2.77 1.27
C VAL A 177 -3.87 -1.94 0.25
N THR A 178 -5.19 -2.05 0.28
CA THR A 178 -6.06 -1.10 -0.42
C THR A 178 -6.48 0.01 0.56
N CYS A 179 -6.15 1.25 0.24
CA CYS A 179 -6.63 2.41 0.97
C CYS A 179 -7.88 2.97 0.31
N ASN A 180 -8.95 3.11 1.08
CA ASN A 180 -10.12 3.88 0.70
C ASN A 180 -10.04 5.27 1.37
N MET A 181 -9.63 6.26 0.60
CA MET A 181 -9.41 7.65 1.06
C MET A 181 -10.69 8.48 1.08
N THR A 182 -11.83 7.89 0.76
CA THR A 182 -13.15 8.54 0.73
C THR A 182 -14.11 8.01 1.80
N ASP A 183 -13.86 6.82 2.33
CA ASP A 183 -14.67 6.21 3.39
C ASP A 183 -14.42 6.91 4.74
N LYS A 184 -15.40 6.80 5.66
CA LYS A 184 -15.35 7.35 7.03
C LYS A 184 -14.89 8.82 7.08
N ASN A 185 -15.55 9.68 6.29
CA ASN A 185 -15.24 11.11 6.16
C ASN A 185 -13.82 11.41 5.65
N GLY A 186 -13.27 10.53 4.83
CA GLY A 186 -11.98 10.73 4.18
C GLY A 186 -10.77 10.53 5.09
N VAL A 187 -10.93 9.85 6.23
CA VAL A 187 -9.84 9.54 7.18
C VAL A 187 -8.78 8.61 6.59
N GLY A 188 -9.07 7.91 5.50
CA GLY A 188 -8.18 6.91 4.92
C GLY A 188 -8.33 5.56 5.60
N VAL A 189 -9.20 4.71 5.08
CA VAL A 189 -9.49 3.38 5.62
C VAL A 189 -8.58 2.34 4.99
N THR A 190 -7.87 1.57 5.81
CA THR A 190 -7.10 0.39 5.38
C THR A 190 -8.05 -0.77 5.19
N VAL A 191 -8.10 -1.35 4.00
CA VAL A 191 -9.01 -2.45 3.63
C VAL A 191 -8.20 -3.68 3.22
N ILE A 192 -8.45 -4.80 3.92
CA ILE A 192 -7.76 -6.08 3.72
C ILE A 192 -8.78 -7.14 3.27
N SER A 193 -8.52 -7.71 2.10
CA SER A 193 -9.31 -8.80 1.52
C SER A 193 -8.86 -10.18 1.99
N HIS A 194 -9.75 -11.17 1.88
CA HIS A 194 -9.48 -12.56 2.22
C HIS A 194 -10.21 -13.54 1.29
N ASP A 195 -9.94 -14.82 1.44
CA ASP A 195 -10.40 -15.91 0.57
C ASP A 195 -11.84 -16.43 0.86
N SER A 196 -12.62 -15.72 1.68
CA SER A 196 -13.92 -16.19 2.17
C SER A 196 -14.99 -15.09 2.20
N GLU A 197 -14.89 -14.14 1.26
CA GLU A 197 -15.82 -13.00 1.16
C GLU A 197 -17.18 -13.37 0.55
N ASN A 198 -17.25 -14.48 -0.19
CA ASN A 198 -18.48 -14.95 -0.82
C ASN A 198 -19.37 -15.71 0.17
N ARG A 199 -20.69 -15.66 -0.10
CA ARG A 199 -21.68 -16.50 0.58
C ARG A 199 -21.35 -17.98 0.36
N THR A 200 -21.05 -18.70 1.43
CA THR A 200 -20.52 -20.07 1.40
C THR A 200 -21.45 -21.01 2.15
N LEU A 201 -21.82 -22.13 1.52
CA LEU A 201 -22.69 -23.15 2.12
C LEU A 201 -21.99 -23.84 3.31
N VAL A 202 -22.78 -24.10 4.34
CA VAL A 202 -22.43 -24.89 5.52
C VAL A 202 -23.47 -26.00 5.63
N ASP A 203 -23.01 -27.24 5.54
CA ASP A 203 -23.86 -28.44 5.44
C ASP A 203 -23.02 -29.69 5.77
N GLY A 204 -23.69 -30.79 6.09
CA GLY A 204 -23.14 -32.11 6.30
C GLY A 204 -22.54 -32.38 7.68
N CYS A 205 -22.87 -31.61 8.72
CA CYS A 205 -22.36 -31.89 10.07
C CYS A 205 -23.23 -31.38 11.24
N ASP A 206 -23.42 -32.23 12.26
CA ASP A 206 -24.25 -31.96 13.44
C ASP A 206 -23.45 -31.40 14.65
N PRO A 207 -22.30 -31.97 15.07
CA PRO A 207 -21.65 -31.56 16.31
C PRO A 207 -21.29 -30.06 16.34
N ALA A 208 -21.47 -29.40 17.47
CA ALA A 208 -21.13 -27.98 17.62
C ALA A 208 -19.71 -27.63 17.08
N GLY A 209 -19.65 -26.73 16.09
CA GLY A 209 -18.41 -26.29 15.46
C GLY A 209 -17.67 -27.33 14.62
N CYS A 210 -18.35 -28.38 14.14
CA CYS A 210 -17.81 -29.41 13.25
C CYS A 210 -17.35 -28.86 11.90
N TYR A 211 -18.11 -27.94 11.32
CA TYR A 211 -17.69 -27.22 10.12
C TYR A 211 -16.67 -26.18 10.56
N SER A 212 -15.55 -26.12 9.85
CA SER A 212 -14.50 -25.13 10.08
C SER A 212 -14.08 -24.48 8.76
N ARG A 213 -13.97 -23.15 8.75
CA ARG A 213 -13.41 -22.38 7.64
C ARG A 213 -12.33 -21.43 8.16
N ASP A 214 -11.08 -21.79 7.93
CA ASP A 214 -9.94 -20.89 8.14
C ASP A 214 -10.03 -19.71 7.18
N ILE A 215 -9.60 -18.52 7.61
CA ILE A 215 -9.61 -17.30 6.82
C ILE A 215 -8.19 -16.92 6.44
N HIS A 216 -7.91 -16.84 5.15
CA HIS A 216 -6.62 -16.42 4.61
C HIS A 216 -6.68 -15.00 4.05
N TYR A 217 -6.01 -14.07 4.73
CA TYR A 217 -5.91 -12.68 4.30
C TYR A 217 -4.89 -12.52 3.17
N ILE A 218 -5.31 -11.86 2.09
CA ILE A 218 -4.52 -11.73 0.87
C ILE A 218 -3.44 -10.67 1.09
N GLY A 219 -2.18 -11.07 0.97
CA GLY A 219 -1.04 -10.15 1.02
C GLY A 219 -0.65 -9.65 2.42
N ALA A 220 -1.24 -10.20 3.49
CA ALA A 220 -0.92 -9.84 4.86
C ALA A 220 -1.01 -11.04 5.82
N SER A 221 -0.06 -11.14 6.74
CA SER A 221 -0.06 -12.13 7.82
C SER A 221 -0.88 -11.66 9.03
N LEU A 222 -1.35 -12.58 9.88
CA LEU A 222 -2.04 -12.21 11.12
C LEU A 222 -1.18 -11.35 12.06
N SER A 223 0.15 -11.54 12.06
CA SER A 223 1.08 -10.70 12.83
C SER A 223 1.12 -9.26 12.31
N GLN A 224 1.18 -9.07 10.98
CA GLN A 224 1.10 -7.74 10.36
C GLN A 224 -0.26 -7.07 10.64
N LEU A 225 -1.34 -7.84 10.59
CA LEU A 225 -2.68 -7.33 10.90
C LEU A 225 -2.85 -6.98 12.38
N ALA A 226 -2.17 -7.67 13.30
CA ALA A 226 -2.13 -7.28 14.71
C ALA A 226 -1.46 -5.91 14.88
N SER A 227 -0.29 -5.69 14.27
CA SER A 227 0.38 -4.38 14.29
C SER A 227 -0.47 -3.29 13.65
N LEU A 228 -1.23 -3.58 12.59
CA LEU A 228 -2.21 -2.65 12.02
C LEU A 228 -3.31 -2.28 13.03
N THR A 229 -3.78 -3.23 13.84
CA THR A 229 -4.79 -2.95 14.89
C THR A 229 -4.23 -2.08 16.01
N ASP A 230 -2.94 -2.20 16.30
CA ASP A 230 -2.28 -1.41 17.35
C ASP A 230 -2.20 0.07 16.95
N VAL A 231 -1.89 0.35 15.69
CA VAL A 231 -1.74 1.72 15.16
C VAL A 231 -3.04 2.35 14.65
N SER A 232 -4.19 1.67 14.78
CA SER A 232 -5.49 2.18 14.32
C SER A 232 -6.44 2.34 15.50
N SER A 233 -7.18 3.46 15.59
CA SER A 233 -8.18 3.65 16.66
C SER A 233 -9.38 2.72 16.52
N HIS A 234 -9.76 2.40 15.28
CA HIS A 234 -10.88 1.53 14.99
C HIS A 234 -10.49 0.42 14.04
N CYS A 235 -10.99 -0.78 14.29
CA CYS A 235 -11.04 -1.84 13.30
C CYS A 235 -12.42 -2.50 13.33
N GLU A 236 -12.91 -2.87 12.16
CA GLU A 236 -14.20 -3.51 11.98
C GLU A 236 -14.14 -4.64 10.95
N GLN A 237 -14.96 -5.66 11.16
CA GLN A 237 -15.19 -6.72 10.18
C GLN A 237 -16.65 -7.13 10.21
N PHE A 238 -17.30 -7.18 9.05
CA PHE A 238 -18.68 -7.64 8.95
C PHE A 238 -18.73 -9.17 9.01
N ILE A 239 -19.68 -9.72 9.75
CA ILE A 239 -19.93 -11.16 9.83
C ILE A 239 -21.43 -11.43 9.71
N LYS A 240 -21.79 -12.50 9.02
CA LYS A 240 -23.17 -12.89 8.77
C LYS A 240 -23.30 -14.41 8.71
N TYR A 241 -24.37 -14.92 9.32
CA TYR A 241 -24.82 -16.30 9.19
C TYR A 241 -26.29 -16.32 8.82
N GLU A 242 -26.61 -17.05 7.76
CA GLU A 242 -27.97 -17.41 7.38
C GLU A 242 -28.18 -18.87 7.76
N CYS A 243 -29.34 -19.19 8.32
CA CYS A 243 -29.63 -20.49 8.91
C CYS A 243 -31.01 -20.96 8.48
N PHE A 244 -31.14 -22.27 8.30
CA PHE A 244 -32.39 -22.96 8.05
C PHE A 244 -32.39 -24.19 8.94
N HIS A 245 -33.29 -24.20 9.95
CA HIS A 245 -33.33 -25.20 11.01
C HIS A 245 -31.94 -25.47 11.63
N SER A 246 -31.18 -24.39 11.88
CA SER A 246 -29.79 -24.45 12.37
C SER A 246 -29.55 -23.37 13.41
N ARG A 247 -29.03 -23.77 14.58
CA ARG A 247 -28.74 -22.89 15.71
C ARG A 247 -27.38 -22.22 15.62
N LEU A 248 -27.23 -21.11 16.35
CA LEU A 248 -25.97 -20.37 16.41
C LEU A 248 -25.41 -20.33 17.85
N ILE A 249 -26.06 -19.60 18.76
CA ILE A 249 -25.60 -19.40 20.16
C ILE A 249 -26.68 -19.95 21.11
N PHE A 250 -26.93 -21.25 21.00
CA PHE A 250 -27.93 -21.95 21.80
C PHE A 250 -27.55 -22.02 23.29
N TRP A 251 -27.97 -21.04 24.07
CA TRP A 251 -27.63 -20.89 25.50
C TRP A 251 -26.17 -20.53 25.79
N THR A 252 -25.84 -20.38 27.07
CA THR A 252 -24.51 -19.99 27.55
C THR A 252 -23.44 -21.07 27.37
N VAL A 253 -23.84 -22.32 27.11
CA VAL A 253 -22.96 -23.50 27.14
C VAL A 253 -22.88 -24.22 25.79
N TYR A 254 -23.94 -24.22 24.97
CA TYR A 254 -23.99 -24.95 23.70
C TYR A 254 -23.95 -23.99 22.50
N ARG A 255 -22.77 -23.80 21.92
CA ARG A 255 -22.59 -22.90 20.77
C ARG A 255 -22.32 -23.72 19.53
N PHE A 256 -23.31 -23.80 18.64
CA PHE A 256 -23.16 -24.48 17.36
C PHE A 256 -22.35 -23.64 16.38
N GLY A 257 -22.52 -22.31 16.41
CA GLY A 257 -21.72 -21.36 15.66
C GLY A 257 -20.85 -20.47 16.53
N LEU A 258 -19.61 -20.22 16.07
CA LEU A 258 -18.70 -19.25 16.66
C LEU A 258 -17.67 -18.76 15.64
N TRP A 259 -17.01 -17.66 15.96
CA TRP A 259 -15.81 -17.22 15.25
C TRP A 259 -14.60 -17.28 16.18
N VAL A 260 -13.42 -17.49 15.61
CA VAL A 260 -12.16 -17.56 16.33
C VAL A 260 -11.36 -16.30 16.05
N SER A 261 -10.85 -15.68 17.11
CA SER A 261 -10.03 -14.48 17.04
C SER A 261 -8.67 -14.75 16.38
N ARG A 262 -7.97 -13.69 15.98
CA ARG A 262 -6.57 -13.77 15.51
C ARG A 262 -5.65 -14.55 16.46
N ASP A 263 -5.93 -14.47 17.76
CA ASP A 263 -5.15 -15.08 18.85
C ASP A 263 -5.64 -16.49 19.20
N SER A 264 -6.45 -17.11 18.33
CA SER A 264 -7.00 -18.47 18.52
C SER A 264 -7.95 -18.61 19.72
N LYS A 265 -8.63 -17.52 20.10
CA LYS A 265 -9.66 -17.55 21.15
C LYS A 265 -11.04 -17.72 20.53
N ASN A 266 -11.83 -18.64 21.09
CA ASN A 266 -13.22 -18.81 20.68
C ASN A 266 -14.05 -17.64 21.19
N MET A 267 -14.64 -16.90 20.27
CA MET A 267 -15.45 -15.74 20.59
C MET A 267 -16.88 -16.17 20.84
N THR A 268 -17.53 -15.51 21.80
CA THR A 268 -18.82 -15.97 22.33
C THR A 268 -20.00 -15.12 21.90
N TYR A 269 -19.79 -14.08 21.11
CA TYR A 269 -20.80 -13.13 20.65
C TYR A 269 -20.79 -13.05 19.11
N TRP A 270 -21.88 -12.53 18.54
CA TRP A 270 -21.99 -12.35 17.09
C TRP A 270 -21.94 -10.87 16.65
N GLY A 271 -21.90 -10.64 15.34
CA GLY A 271 -21.84 -9.29 14.75
C GLY A 271 -22.91 -8.36 15.33
N GLY A 272 -22.52 -7.14 15.70
CA GLY A 272 -23.40 -6.11 16.27
C GLY A 272 -23.75 -6.27 17.76
N ALA A 273 -23.39 -7.39 18.40
CA ALA A 273 -23.47 -7.57 19.84
C ALA A 273 -22.20 -7.08 20.55
N SER A 274 -22.29 -6.86 21.87
CA SER A 274 -21.11 -6.51 22.67
C SER A 274 -20.21 -7.73 22.88
N PRO A 275 -18.88 -7.56 23.03
CA PRO A 275 -17.99 -8.64 23.42
C PRO A 275 -18.48 -9.37 24.68
N ASP A 276 -18.34 -10.69 24.70
CA ASP A 276 -18.74 -11.59 25.80
C ASP A 276 -20.23 -11.62 26.19
N SER A 277 -21.09 -10.96 25.40
CA SER A 277 -22.54 -10.89 25.65
C SER A 277 -23.26 -12.23 25.51
N LYS A 278 -22.71 -13.18 24.74
CA LYS A 278 -23.33 -14.47 24.45
C LYS A 278 -24.67 -14.36 23.73
N GLU A 279 -24.79 -13.39 22.83
CA GLU A 279 -25.97 -13.10 22.03
C GLU A 279 -25.61 -12.47 20.67
N CYS A 280 -26.62 -12.28 19.83
CA CYS A 280 -26.55 -11.57 18.56
C CYS A 280 -27.10 -10.14 18.68
N ALA A 281 -26.97 -9.35 17.61
CA ALA A 281 -27.44 -7.97 17.60
C ALA A 281 -28.96 -7.83 17.89
N CYS A 282 -29.78 -8.83 17.56
CA CYS A 282 -31.19 -8.83 17.91
C CYS A 282 -31.42 -9.09 19.41
N GLY A 283 -30.54 -9.86 20.07
CA GLY A 283 -30.65 -10.18 21.49
C GLY A 283 -30.49 -8.92 22.33
N ARG A 284 -29.46 -8.14 22.01
CA ARG A 284 -29.23 -6.81 22.59
C ARG A 284 -30.41 -5.84 22.42
N ARG A 285 -31.16 -5.98 21.32
CA ARG A 285 -32.31 -5.11 20.99
C ARG A 285 -33.65 -5.68 21.46
N GLU A 286 -33.64 -6.83 22.14
CA GLU A 286 -34.85 -7.56 22.54
C GLU A 286 -35.79 -7.81 21.36
N SER A 287 -35.22 -8.04 20.17
CA SER A 287 -35.94 -8.11 18.90
C SER A 287 -35.78 -9.43 18.17
N CYS A 288 -35.15 -10.44 18.78
CA CYS A 288 -35.04 -11.76 18.16
C CYS A 288 -36.39 -12.46 18.11
N VAL A 289 -36.61 -13.23 17.05
CA VAL A 289 -37.78 -14.10 16.92
C VAL A 289 -37.83 -15.08 18.11
N GLY A 290 -39.04 -15.33 18.62
CA GLY A 290 -39.28 -16.28 19.71
C GLY A 290 -38.67 -15.89 21.06
N GLY A 291 -38.17 -14.66 21.23
CA GLY A 291 -37.49 -14.23 22.46
C GLY A 291 -36.12 -14.88 22.65
N GLN A 292 -35.50 -15.34 21.56
CA GLN A 292 -34.19 -15.98 21.55
C GLN A 292 -33.04 -14.97 21.68
N ARG A 293 -31.80 -15.47 21.72
CA ARG A 293 -30.58 -14.65 21.76
C ARG A 293 -30.07 -14.26 20.37
N CYS A 294 -30.38 -15.10 19.40
CA CYS A 294 -30.12 -14.94 17.98
C CYS A 294 -31.38 -15.38 17.22
N ASN A 295 -31.61 -14.81 16.03
CA ASN A 295 -32.73 -15.25 15.20
C ASN A 295 -32.58 -16.73 14.81
N CYS A 296 -31.35 -17.18 14.53
CA CYS A 296 -31.07 -18.58 14.19
C CYS A 296 -31.39 -19.58 15.31
N ASP A 297 -31.37 -19.14 16.57
CA ASP A 297 -31.67 -20.04 17.70
C ASP A 297 -33.14 -20.44 17.78
N GLN A 298 -34.01 -19.80 16.97
CA GLN A 298 -35.41 -20.22 16.80
C GLN A 298 -35.52 -21.64 16.25
N ASN A 299 -34.53 -22.08 15.46
CA ASN A 299 -34.41 -23.44 14.94
C ASN A 299 -35.65 -23.96 14.22
N ASP A 300 -36.15 -23.20 13.25
CA ASP A 300 -37.29 -23.57 12.41
C ASP A 300 -36.90 -23.66 10.93
N GLU A 301 -37.78 -24.25 10.13
CA GLU A 301 -37.62 -24.41 8.67
C GLU A 301 -37.91 -23.10 7.89
N GLU A 302 -37.56 -21.96 8.48
CA GLU A 302 -37.55 -20.65 7.84
C GLU A 302 -36.12 -20.15 7.73
N TRP A 303 -35.77 -19.57 6.59
CA TRP A 303 -34.48 -18.90 6.46
C TRP A 303 -34.41 -17.69 7.37
N ARG A 304 -33.48 -17.71 8.33
CA ARG A 304 -33.19 -16.61 9.25
C ARG A 304 -31.76 -16.12 9.08
N GLU A 305 -31.49 -14.94 9.65
CA GLU A 305 -30.17 -14.31 9.57
C GLU A 305 -29.81 -13.63 10.89
N ASP A 306 -28.54 -13.77 11.27
CA ASP A 306 -27.87 -12.92 12.24
C ASP A 306 -26.60 -12.33 11.62
N SER A 307 -26.50 -11.00 11.64
CA SER A 307 -25.39 -10.27 11.02
C SER A 307 -25.05 -8.98 11.74
N GLY A 308 -23.84 -8.48 11.50
CA GLY A 308 -23.39 -7.18 12.00
C GLY A 308 -21.88 -6.99 11.95
N LEU A 309 -21.43 -5.84 12.45
CA LEU A 309 -20.00 -5.54 12.57
C LEU A 309 -19.45 -6.09 13.89
N LEU A 310 -18.33 -6.78 13.80
CA LEU A 310 -17.39 -6.96 14.88
C LEU A 310 -16.54 -5.70 14.95
N THR A 311 -16.39 -5.10 16.13
CA THR A 311 -15.67 -3.82 16.31
C THR A 311 -14.62 -3.84 17.43
N ASP A 312 -14.51 -4.95 18.15
CA ASP A 312 -13.46 -5.12 19.16
C ASP A 312 -12.14 -5.46 18.47
N LYS A 313 -11.35 -4.41 18.20
CA LYS A 313 -10.08 -4.51 17.50
C LYS A 313 -9.05 -5.39 18.21
N SER A 314 -9.22 -5.66 19.51
CA SER A 314 -8.29 -6.50 20.28
C SER A 314 -8.37 -7.98 19.89
N ASN A 315 -9.50 -8.40 19.31
CA ASN A 315 -9.76 -9.79 18.91
C ASN A 315 -9.83 -9.98 17.38
N LEU A 316 -9.98 -8.88 16.62
CA LEU A 316 -9.99 -8.90 15.17
C LEU A 316 -8.58 -9.01 14.57
N PRO A 317 -8.42 -9.48 13.34
CA PRO A 317 -9.45 -9.98 12.43
C PRO A 317 -9.94 -11.39 12.77
N VAL A 318 -11.02 -11.84 12.11
CA VAL A 318 -11.54 -13.21 12.23
C VAL A 318 -10.56 -14.20 11.60
N ARG A 319 -10.10 -15.17 12.37
CA ARG A 319 -9.18 -16.21 11.89
C ARG A 319 -9.91 -17.43 11.33
N GLU A 320 -11.02 -17.81 11.95
CA GLU A 320 -11.74 -19.03 11.61
C GLU A 320 -13.23 -18.83 11.90
N LEU A 321 -14.08 -19.44 11.08
CA LEU A 321 -15.51 -19.57 11.31
C LEU A 321 -15.84 -21.03 11.59
N ARG A 322 -16.70 -21.28 12.58
CA ARG A 322 -17.15 -22.62 12.95
C ARG A 322 -18.65 -22.69 13.06
N PHE A 323 -19.23 -23.77 12.58
CA PHE A 323 -20.68 -24.03 12.59
C PHE A 323 -20.98 -25.52 12.85
N GLY A 324 -22.18 -25.82 13.31
CA GLY A 324 -22.76 -27.16 13.53
C GLY A 324 -24.28 -27.05 13.44
N ASP A 325 -25.03 -28.09 13.81
CA ASP A 325 -26.50 -28.12 13.60
C ASP A 325 -26.85 -27.86 12.12
N VAL A 326 -26.11 -28.53 11.23
CA VAL A 326 -26.18 -28.37 9.77
C VAL A 326 -26.07 -29.73 9.10
N ASP A 327 -26.86 -30.71 9.55
CA ASP A 327 -26.95 -32.01 8.91
C ASP A 327 -28.39 -32.36 8.46
N SER A 328 -28.60 -33.60 8.06
CA SER A 328 -29.95 -34.11 7.77
C SER A 328 -30.35 -35.10 8.85
N PHE A 329 -30.99 -34.62 9.91
CA PHE A 329 -31.50 -35.44 11.00
C PHE A 329 -33.03 -35.56 10.99
N ASP A 330 -33.55 -36.78 11.16
CA ASP A 330 -34.98 -37.10 11.30
C ASP A 330 -35.91 -36.53 10.19
N GLY A 331 -35.38 -36.34 8.97
CA GLY A 331 -36.15 -35.83 7.83
C GLY A 331 -36.17 -34.30 7.69
N HIS A 332 -35.49 -33.59 8.59
CA HIS A 332 -35.21 -32.16 8.48
C HIS A 332 -33.88 -31.94 7.75
N ASP A 333 -33.80 -30.90 6.94
CA ASP A 333 -32.61 -30.52 6.16
C ASP A 333 -32.02 -29.25 6.79
N GLU A 334 -31.07 -29.42 7.71
CA GLU A 334 -30.43 -28.35 8.46
C GLU A 334 -29.21 -27.84 7.69
N LYS A 335 -29.16 -26.53 7.46
CA LYS A 335 -28.07 -25.93 6.70
C LYS A 335 -27.95 -24.46 6.95
N GLY A 336 -26.80 -23.91 6.58
CA GLY A 336 -26.53 -22.50 6.71
C GLY A 336 -25.67 -21.95 5.58
N TYR A 337 -25.51 -20.63 5.60
CA TYR A 337 -24.54 -19.93 4.78
C TYR A 337 -23.83 -18.87 5.60
N HIS A 338 -22.50 -18.86 5.54
CA HIS A 338 -21.73 -17.77 6.13
C HIS A 338 -21.29 -16.77 5.08
N THR A 339 -21.10 -15.52 5.52
CA THR A 339 -20.47 -14.46 4.74
C THR A 339 -19.62 -13.62 5.69
N LEU A 340 -18.36 -13.41 5.33
CA LEU A 340 -17.41 -12.61 6.09
C LEU A 340 -16.94 -11.43 5.23
N GLY A 341 -17.10 -10.22 5.73
CA GLY A 341 -16.65 -9.02 5.04
C GLY A 341 -15.15 -8.78 5.21
N LYS A 342 -14.62 -7.92 4.35
CA LYS A 342 -13.23 -7.42 4.42
C LYS A 342 -12.92 -6.88 5.81
N PHE A 343 -11.68 -7.10 6.24
CA PHE A 343 -11.18 -6.49 7.46
C PHE A 343 -10.79 -5.04 7.19
N LYS A 344 -11.27 -4.11 8.02
CA LYS A 344 -11.02 -2.68 7.87
C LYS A 344 -10.45 -2.09 9.14
N CYS A 345 -9.44 -1.24 9.03
CA CYS A 345 -8.90 -0.44 10.14
C CYS A 345 -8.70 1.01 9.74
N TYR A 346 -8.95 1.95 10.64
CA TYR A 346 -8.90 3.40 10.38
C TYR A 346 -8.78 4.25 11.65
N GLY A 347 -8.39 5.50 11.42
CA GLY A 347 -8.15 6.53 12.44
C GLY A 347 -6.77 6.39 13.12
N PRO A 348 -6.24 7.46 13.71
CA PRO A 348 -4.95 7.45 14.38
C PRO A 348 -4.99 6.52 15.60
N GLY A 349 -3.88 5.83 15.88
CA GLY A 349 -3.72 5.00 17.09
C GLY A 349 -3.56 5.85 18.35
N ASP A 350 -3.71 5.23 19.52
CA ASP A 350 -3.69 5.93 20.82
C ASP A 350 -2.36 6.64 21.11
N ASP A 351 -1.24 6.16 20.53
CA ASP A 351 0.09 6.73 20.70
C ASP A 351 0.36 8.01 19.87
N GLU A 352 -0.49 8.34 18.89
CA GLU A 352 -0.28 9.50 17.99
C GLU A 352 -1.00 10.77 18.46
N ILE A 353 -1.81 10.69 19.52
CA ILE A 353 -2.54 11.83 20.11
C ILE A 353 -1.62 12.71 20.99
N GLY A 354 -0.38 12.27 21.26
CA GLY A 354 0.52 12.89 22.25
C GLY A 354 1.60 13.84 21.75
N SER A 355 1.68 14.16 20.47
CA SER A 355 2.80 14.95 19.90
C SER A 355 2.37 16.24 19.18
N THR A 356 1.55 17.05 19.85
CA THR A 356 1.29 18.46 19.47
C THR A 356 1.88 19.44 20.45
#